data_AF-A0A662RW07-F1
#
_entry.id   AF-A0A662RW07-F1
#
_cell.length_a   1.000
_cell.length_b   1.000
_cell.length_c   1.000
_cell.angle_alpha   90.00
_cell.angle_beta   90.00
_cell.angle_gamma   90.00
#
_symmetry.space_group_name_H-M   'P 1'
#
loop_
_entity.id
_entity.type
_entity.pdbx_description
1 polymer ?
#
loop_
_entity_poly.entity_id
_entity_poly.type
_entity_poly.pdbx_seq_one_letter_code
_entity_poly.pdbx_strand_id
1 'polypeptide(L)'
;MRPRKVILDTNALFIPEIFGVDIFSEIERLGYTEIIVPAEVVAELERLRRKRLKGREKRALNVAISILRKYENEMPYSALRVSVLRDICNAEQREHDDGAMSHEKATGERAKSTDDAIIELALREKAAVLTMDESLRKRLSKKGIVSICLRGGKRLEEAW
;
A
#
# COMPACT_ATOMS: atom_id res chain seq x y z
N MET A 1 15.08 16.62 -6.86
CA MET A 1 14.90 15.15 -7.00
C MET A 1 13.42 14.87 -7.16
N ARG A 2 13.03 13.86 -7.98
CA ARG A 2 11.63 13.41 -8.00
C ARG A 2 11.35 12.59 -6.72
N PRO A 3 10.20 12.77 -6.06
CA PRO A 3 9.89 12.04 -4.84
C PRO A 3 9.78 10.54 -5.13
N ARG A 4 10.42 9.70 -4.30
CA ARG A 4 10.28 8.25 -4.37
C ARG A 4 9.08 7.85 -3.51
N LYS A 5 8.15 7.11 -4.10
CA LYS A 5 6.88 6.73 -3.47
C LYS A 5 6.89 5.25 -3.06
N VAL A 6 6.27 4.94 -1.93
CA VAL A 6 6.03 3.57 -1.48
C VAL A 6 4.55 3.38 -1.13
N ILE A 7 3.96 2.28 -1.58
CA ILE A 7 2.60 1.87 -1.21
C ILE A 7 2.70 0.92 -0.01
N LEU A 8 1.89 1.14 1.01
CA LEU A 8 1.74 0.23 2.14
C LEU A 8 0.58 -0.73 1.91
N ASP A 9 0.90 -2.01 1.83
CA ASP A 9 -0.08 -3.09 1.93
C ASP A 9 -0.59 -3.22 3.39
N THR A 10 -1.80 -3.74 3.60
CA THR A 10 -2.37 -3.98 4.95
C THR A 10 -1.39 -4.78 5.81
N ASN A 11 -0.73 -5.78 5.21
CA ASN A 11 0.25 -6.64 5.86
C ASN A 11 1.49 -5.86 6.38
N ALA A 12 1.88 -4.78 5.72
CA ALA A 12 3.02 -3.96 6.13
C ALA A 12 2.75 -3.18 7.42
N LEU A 13 1.50 -2.79 7.67
CA LEU A 13 1.11 -2.03 8.85
C LEU A 13 1.26 -2.83 10.16
N PHE A 14 1.40 -4.17 10.06
CA PHE A 14 1.65 -5.03 11.21
C PHE A 14 3.13 -5.16 11.57
N ILE A 15 4.05 -4.76 10.68
CA ILE A 15 5.49 -4.93 10.88
C ILE A 15 5.98 -4.29 12.20
N PRO A 16 5.58 -3.05 12.55
CA PRO A 16 6.05 -2.43 13.79
C PRO A 16 5.65 -3.20 15.05
N GLU A 17 4.43 -3.75 15.10
CA GLU A 17 3.95 -4.49 16.27
C GLU A 17 4.52 -5.92 16.33
N ILE A 18 4.69 -6.59 15.19
CA ILE A 18 5.16 -7.98 15.14
C ILE A 18 6.68 -8.06 15.34
N PHE A 19 7.42 -7.18 14.67
CA PHE A 19 8.88 -7.24 14.59
C PHE A 19 9.59 -6.13 15.37
N GLY A 20 8.87 -5.16 15.93
CA GLY A 20 9.47 -4.04 16.66
C GLY A 20 10.29 -3.11 15.76
N VAL A 21 9.96 -3.06 14.47
CA VAL A 21 10.69 -2.28 13.46
C VAL A 21 9.93 -0.99 13.16
N ASP A 22 10.65 0.13 13.25
CA ASP A 22 10.14 1.41 12.78
C ASP A 22 10.20 1.48 11.25
N ILE A 23 9.09 1.11 10.61
CA ILE A 23 8.99 1.09 9.14
C ILE A 23 9.19 2.47 8.52
N PHE A 24 8.87 3.57 9.22
CA PHE A 24 8.96 4.92 8.65
C PHE A 24 10.40 5.37 8.55
N SER A 25 11.16 5.19 9.63
CA SER A 25 12.60 5.43 9.63
C SER A 25 13.31 4.59 8.57
N GLU A 26 12.91 3.33 8.37
CA GLU A 26 13.50 2.48 7.34
C GLU A 26 13.10 2.89 5.91
N ILE A 27 11.86 3.32 5.69
CA ILE A 27 11.39 3.87 4.40
C ILE A 27 12.16 5.15 4.05
N GLU A 28 12.32 6.06 5.01
CA GLU A 28 13.10 7.29 4.84
C GLU A 28 14.58 6.98 4.58
N ARG A 29 15.16 6.02 5.31
CA ARG A 29 16.54 5.53 5.09
C ARG A 29 16.76 4.98 3.68
N LEU A 30 15.75 4.31 3.10
CA LEU A 30 15.78 3.83 1.72
C LEU A 30 15.57 4.97 0.69
N GLY A 31 15.37 6.20 1.14
CA GLY A 31 15.23 7.39 0.31
C GLY A 31 13.81 7.61 -0.23
N TYR A 32 12.80 6.97 0.35
CA TYR A 32 11.40 7.21 0.04
C TYR A 32 10.89 8.40 0.85
N THR A 33 10.18 9.30 0.16
CA THR A 33 9.71 10.57 0.72
C THR A 33 8.20 10.67 0.73
N GLU A 34 7.50 9.73 0.10
CA GLU A 34 6.04 9.70 0.06
C GLU A 34 5.52 8.27 0.27
N ILE A 35 4.59 8.13 1.22
CA ILE A 35 3.87 6.91 1.50
C ILE A 35 2.46 7.05 0.98
N ILE A 36 2.01 6.05 0.24
CA ILE A 36 0.64 5.90 -0.21
C ILE A 36 0.00 4.77 0.58
N VAL A 37 -1.16 5.04 1.18
CA VAL A 37 -2.01 4.00 1.77
C VAL A 37 -3.26 3.84 0.90
N PRO A 38 -3.49 2.66 0.30
CA PRO A 38 -4.73 2.35 -0.41
C PRO A 38 -5.96 2.52 0.50
N ALA A 39 -7.06 3.06 -0.02
CA ALA A 39 -8.28 3.22 0.78
C ALA A 39 -8.92 1.89 1.17
N GLU A 40 -8.68 0.82 0.41
CA GLU A 40 -9.10 -0.54 0.72
C GLU A 40 -8.47 -1.02 2.02
N VAL A 41 -7.19 -0.68 2.25
CA VAL A 41 -6.48 -0.95 3.51
C VAL A 41 -7.17 -0.20 4.65
N VAL A 42 -7.51 1.07 4.46
CA VAL A 42 -8.23 1.87 5.47
C VAL A 42 -9.61 1.28 5.77
N ALA A 43 -10.37 0.92 4.74
CA ALA A 43 -11.69 0.32 4.87
C ALA A 43 -11.64 -1.02 5.63
N GLU A 44 -10.62 -1.84 5.36
CA GLU A 44 -10.39 -3.08 6.09
C GLU A 44 -10.09 -2.82 7.58
N LEU A 45 -9.21 -1.87 7.89
CA LEU A 45 -8.91 -1.48 9.27
C LEU A 45 -10.16 -0.98 10.00
N GLU A 46 -10.99 -0.16 9.35
CA GLU A 46 -12.27 0.27 9.92
C GLU A 46 -13.22 -0.91 10.17
N ARG A 47 -13.26 -1.89 9.26
CA ARG A 47 -14.07 -3.10 9.44
C ARG A 47 -13.57 -3.95 10.60
N LEU A 48 -12.25 -4.09 10.74
CA LEU A 48 -11.61 -4.78 11.86
C LEU A 48 -11.90 -4.07 13.19
N ARG A 49 -11.97 -2.73 13.20
CA ARG A 49 -12.33 -1.95 14.39
C ARG A 49 -13.74 -2.23 14.92
N ARG A 50 -14.67 -2.63 14.05
CA ARG A 50 -16.04 -3.00 14.42
C ARG A 50 -16.13 -4.40 15.06
N LYS A 51 -15.07 -5.21 14.97
CA LYS A 51 -15.01 -6.55 15.57
C LYS A 51 -14.41 -6.52 16.97
N ARG A 52 -14.78 -7.50 17.81
CA ARG A 52 -14.18 -7.67 19.15
C ARG A 52 -12.83 -8.37 19.05
N LEU A 53 -11.78 -7.61 18.72
CA LEU A 53 -10.40 -8.10 18.64
C LEU A 53 -9.77 -8.21 20.04
N LYS A 54 -8.87 -9.18 20.22
CA LYS A 54 -8.09 -9.38 21.45
C LYS A 54 -6.60 -9.59 21.14
N GLY A 55 -5.74 -9.33 22.12
CA GLY A 55 -4.31 -9.62 22.01
C GLY A 55 -3.59 -8.82 20.92
N ARG A 56 -2.81 -9.52 20.09
CA ARG A 56 -1.91 -8.94 19.07
C ARG A 56 -2.65 -8.18 17.97
N GLU A 57 -3.80 -8.69 17.51
CA GLU A 57 -4.59 -8.07 16.44
C GLU A 57 -5.10 -6.67 16.82
N LYS A 58 -5.57 -6.51 18.07
CA LYS A 58 -6.04 -5.21 18.57
C LYS A 58 -4.91 -4.19 18.64
N ARG A 59 -3.72 -4.60 19.09
CA ARG A 59 -2.57 -3.70 19.18
C ARG A 59 -2.10 -3.26 17.80
N ALA A 60 -1.99 -4.19 16.86
CA ALA A 60 -1.58 -3.85 15.52
C ALA A 60 -2.59 -2.97 14.79
N LEU A 61 -3.90 -3.19 14.99
CA LEU A 61 -4.94 -2.28 14.49
C LEU A 61 -4.77 -0.86 15.08
N ASN A 62 -4.50 -0.75 16.38
CA ASN A 62 -4.27 0.54 17.01
C ASN A 62 -3.01 1.24 16.49
N VAL A 63 -1.94 0.48 16.19
CA VAL A 63 -0.73 1.00 15.55
C VAL A 63 -1.04 1.48 14.13
N ALA A 64 -1.71 0.67 13.31
CA ALA A 64 -2.13 1.03 11.96
C ALA A 64 -3.02 2.29 11.93
N ILE A 65 -3.97 2.40 12.87
CA ILE A 65 -4.80 3.61 13.03
C ILE A 65 -3.97 4.79 13.54
N SER A 66 -3.05 4.57 14.48
CA SER A 66 -2.16 5.62 14.99
C SER A 66 -1.23 6.14 13.90
N ILE A 67 -0.79 5.28 12.99
CA ILE A 67 -0.04 5.66 11.79
C ILE A 67 -0.92 6.64 11.01
N LEU A 68 -2.10 6.21 10.57
CA LEU A 68 -3.01 7.06 9.78
C LEU A 68 -3.37 8.39 10.48
N ARG A 69 -3.54 8.38 11.82
CA ARG A 69 -3.89 9.57 12.61
C ARG A 69 -2.71 10.50 12.89
N LYS A 70 -1.52 9.97 13.19
CA LYS A 70 -0.34 10.80 13.48
C LYS A 70 0.08 11.59 12.25
N TYR A 71 -0.07 11.00 11.06
CA TYR A 71 0.24 11.69 9.80
C TYR A 71 -0.75 12.81 9.42
N GLU A 72 -1.87 12.97 10.13
CA GLU A 72 -2.71 14.16 10.02
C GLU A 72 -2.31 15.30 10.98
N ASN A 73 -1.66 15.02 12.12
CA ASN A 73 -1.58 15.97 13.23
C ASN A 73 -0.18 16.27 13.79
N GLU A 74 0.77 15.33 13.76
CA GLU A 74 2.10 15.53 14.33
C GLU A 74 3.14 14.86 13.44
N MET A 75 3.95 15.65 12.74
CA MET A 75 5.04 15.16 11.87
C MET A 75 6.37 15.15 12.66
N PRO A 76 6.81 14.02 13.26
CA PRO A 76 8.17 13.88 13.78
C PRO A 76 9.21 13.62 12.67
N TYR A 77 8.79 13.32 11.43
CA TYR A 77 9.65 13.05 10.28
C TYR A 77 9.59 14.24 9.31
N SER A 78 10.71 14.95 9.12
CA SER A 78 10.73 16.23 8.42
C SER A 78 10.47 16.16 6.90
N ALA A 79 10.58 14.98 6.28
CA ALA A 79 10.52 14.84 4.81
C ALA A 79 9.46 13.84 4.30
N LEU A 80 8.82 13.06 5.17
CA LEU A 80 7.95 11.96 4.77
C LEU A 80 6.49 12.41 4.68
N ARG A 81 5.93 12.45 3.46
CA ARG A 81 4.51 12.75 3.22
C ARG A 81 3.71 11.46 3.20
N VAL A 82 2.51 11.45 3.78
CA VAL A 82 1.60 10.31 3.70
C VAL A 82 0.31 10.74 3.01
N SER A 83 -0.13 9.98 2.01
CA SER A 83 -1.36 10.22 1.28
C SER A 83 -2.23 8.95 1.32
N VAL A 84 -3.53 9.13 1.59
CA VAL A 84 -4.51 8.06 1.44
C VAL A 84 -5.15 8.22 0.06
N LEU A 85 -4.93 7.27 -0.85
CA LEU A 85 -5.52 7.31 -2.18
C LEU A 85 -6.81 6.49 -2.20
N ARG A 86 -7.94 7.18 -2.46
CA ARG A 86 -9.29 6.59 -2.51
C ARG A 86 -9.66 5.97 -3.85
N ASP A 87 -8.85 6.20 -4.89
CA ASP A 87 -9.24 5.92 -6.28
C ASP A 87 -8.39 4.82 -6.91
N ILE A 88 -8.50 3.58 -6.40
CA ILE A 88 -8.01 2.40 -7.13
C ILE A 88 -9.16 1.70 -7.89
N CYS A 89 -10.41 1.90 -7.47
CA CYS A 89 -11.56 1.25 -8.09
C CYS A 89 -12.29 2.07 -9.19
N ASN A 90 -12.12 3.39 -9.29
CA ASN A 90 -12.83 4.19 -10.29
C ASN A 90 -11.84 4.91 -11.23
N ALA A 91 -11.12 4.13 -12.05
CA ALA A 91 -10.31 4.67 -13.14
C ALA A 91 -11.09 4.77 -14.47
N GLU A 92 -12.31 4.24 -14.56
CA GLU A 92 -13.20 4.43 -15.71
C GLU A 92 -14.28 5.44 -15.36
N GLN A 93 -13.94 6.73 -15.46
CA GLN A 93 -14.86 7.82 -15.78
C GLN A 93 -14.11 9.16 -15.72
N ARG A 94 -13.10 9.34 -16.59
CA ARG A 94 -12.78 10.66 -17.16
C ARG A 94 -12.31 10.47 -18.60
N GLU A 95 -13.25 10.74 -19.49
CA GLU A 95 -13.14 11.26 -20.86
C GLU A 95 -12.16 10.55 -21.81
N HIS A 96 -12.72 9.80 -22.75
CA HIS A 96 -12.26 9.79 -24.14
C HIS A 96 -13.49 9.58 -25.03
N ASP A 97 -14.13 10.70 -25.37
CA ASP A 97 -14.80 10.83 -26.66
C ASP A 97 -13.70 10.69 -27.72
N ASP A 98 -13.78 9.64 -28.54
CA ASP A 98 -13.73 9.69 -30.00
C ASP A 98 -13.61 8.26 -30.55
N GLY A 99 -14.60 7.88 -31.35
CA GLY A 99 -14.96 6.49 -31.63
C GLY A 99 -14.10 5.74 -32.66
N ALA A 100 -14.15 4.41 -32.55
CA ALA A 100 -14.46 3.46 -33.63
C ALA A 100 -14.53 2.00 -33.09
N MET A 101 -15.54 1.28 -33.55
CA MET A 101 -15.85 -0.17 -33.44
C MET A 101 -14.64 -1.10 -33.69
N SER A 102 -14.54 -2.37 -33.28
CA SER A 102 -15.46 -3.40 -32.77
C SER A 102 -14.60 -4.61 -32.35
N HIS A 103 -14.95 -5.30 -31.25
CA HIS A 103 -15.22 -6.75 -31.22
C HIS A 103 -15.53 -7.19 -29.78
N GLU A 104 -16.66 -7.85 -29.62
CA GLU A 104 -17.15 -8.48 -28.39
C GLU A 104 -16.10 -9.39 -27.73
N LYS A 105 -16.02 -9.33 -26.40
CA LYS A 105 -16.47 -10.46 -25.58
C LYS A 105 -16.62 -10.07 -24.11
N ALA A 106 -17.83 -10.32 -23.62
CA ALA A 106 -18.16 -10.38 -22.21
C ALA A 106 -17.14 -11.25 -21.45
N THR A 107 -16.54 -10.70 -20.39
CA THR A 107 -16.00 -11.50 -19.29
C THR A 107 -16.33 -10.77 -18.00
N GLY A 108 -17.09 -11.45 -17.13
CA GLY A 108 -17.70 -10.87 -15.94
C GLY A 108 -16.69 -10.12 -15.08
N GLU A 109 -17.17 -9.03 -14.49
CA GLU A 109 -16.51 -8.28 -13.42
C GLU A 109 -16.17 -9.25 -12.27
N ARG A 110 -15.02 -9.90 -12.40
CA ARG A 110 -14.38 -10.56 -11.29
C ARG A 110 -13.95 -9.41 -10.39
N ALA A 111 -14.51 -9.33 -9.20
CA ALA A 111 -14.09 -8.33 -8.21
C ALA A 111 -12.55 -8.27 -8.21
N LYS A 112 -11.99 -7.12 -8.63
CA LYS A 112 -10.54 -6.93 -8.70
C LYS A 112 -9.95 -7.37 -7.37
N SER A 113 -8.98 -8.28 -7.40
CA SER A 113 -8.30 -8.67 -6.16
C SER A 113 -7.60 -7.44 -5.59
N THR A 114 -7.56 -7.30 -4.26
CA THR A 114 -6.80 -6.23 -3.59
C THR A 114 -5.36 -6.14 -4.13
N ASP A 115 -4.76 -7.28 -4.43
CA ASP A 115 -3.43 -7.34 -5.04
C ASP A 115 -3.37 -6.72 -6.45
N ASP A 116 -4.40 -6.93 -7.28
CA ASP A 116 -4.47 -6.32 -8.61
C ASP A 116 -4.56 -4.81 -8.50
N ALA A 117 -5.38 -4.31 -7.57
CA ALA A 117 -5.49 -2.90 -7.26
C ALA A 117 -4.14 -2.31 -6.80
N ILE A 118 -3.42 -3.00 -5.90
CA ILE A 118 -2.08 -2.58 -5.45
C ILE A 118 -1.08 -2.51 -6.62
N ILE A 119 -1.08 -3.50 -7.50
CA ILE A 119 -0.20 -3.54 -8.67
C ILE A 119 -0.52 -2.39 -9.64
N GLU A 120 -1.80 -2.16 -9.95
CA GLU A 120 -2.24 -1.07 -10.82
C GLU A 120 -1.84 0.30 -10.24
N LEU A 121 -2.05 0.49 -8.94
CA LEU A 121 -1.67 1.71 -8.24
C LEU A 121 -0.15 1.92 -8.28
N ALA A 122 0.63 0.87 -8.06
CA ALA A 122 2.09 0.94 -8.09
C ALA A 122 2.62 1.33 -9.48
N LEU A 123 2.01 0.81 -10.55
CA LEU A 123 2.34 1.19 -11.93
C LEU A 123 1.99 2.66 -12.21
N ARG A 124 0.78 3.08 -11.85
CA ARG A 124 0.29 4.45 -12.05
C ARG A 124 1.16 5.48 -11.32
N GLU A 125 1.47 5.22 -10.06
CA GLU A 125 2.20 6.14 -9.19
C GLU A 125 3.73 5.99 -9.29
N LYS A 126 4.20 5.00 -10.05
CA LYS A 126 5.63 4.62 -10.14
C LYS A 126 6.24 4.40 -8.75
N ALA A 127 5.48 3.69 -7.92
CA ALA A 127 5.78 3.47 -6.51
C ALA A 127 6.32 2.06 -6.27
N ALA A 128 7.19 1.92 -5.28
CA ALA A 128 7.51 0.62 -4.72
C ALA A 128 6.35 0.12 -3.85
N VAL A 129 6.30 -1.17 -3.53
CA VAL A 129 5.27 -1.76 -2.67
C VAL A 129 5.93 -2.43 -1.47
N LEU A 130 5.61 -1.97 -0.25
CA LEU A 130 5.99 -2.66 0.97
C LEU A 130 4.96 -3.75 1.25
N THR A 131 5.34 -5.02 1.10
CA THR A 131 4.49 -6.18 1.38
C THR A 131 5.32 -7.35 1.91
N MET A 132 4.68 -8.17 2.75
CA MET A 132 5.26 -9.42 3.26
C MET A 132 4.80 -10.65 2.45
N ASP A 133 3.87 -10.50 1.51
CA ASP A 133 3.30 -11.61 0.76
C ASP A 133 4.23 -12.04 -0.39
N GLU A 134 4.69 -13.28 -0.37
CA GLU A 134 5.60 -13.81 -1.39
C GLU A 134 4.94 -13.89 -2.78
N SER A 135 3.65 -14.18 -2.84
CA SER A 135 2.91 -14.30 -4.10
C SER A 135 2.74 -12.93 -4.77
N LEU A 136 2.42 -11.88 -4.00
CA LEU A 136 2.37 -10.50 -4.49
C LEU A 136 3.76 -10.03 -4.93
N ARG A 137 4.82 -10.32 -4.17
CA ARG A 137 6.20 -10.00 -4.57
C ARG A 137 6.58 -10.59 -5.92
N LYS A 138 6.25 -11.87 -6.17
CA LYS A 138 6.48 -12.52 -7.48
C LYS A 138 5.73 -11.82 -8.61
N ARG A 139 4.52 -11.32 -8.35
CA ARG A 139 3.71 -10.59 -9.34
C ARG A 139 4.26 -9.20 -9.61
N LEU A 140 4.68 -8.47 -8.58
CA LEU A 140 5.34 -7.17 -8.68
C LEU A 140 6.62 -7.24 -9.51
N SER A 141 7.47 -8.24 -9.21
CA SER A 141 8.71 -8.54 -9.93
C SER A 141 8.47 -8.71 -11.43
N LYS A 142 7.50 -9.55 -11.81
CA LYS A 142 7.10 -9.78 -13.22
C LYS A 142 6.63 -8.51 -13.94
N LYS A 143 6.18 -7.49 -13.19
CA LYS A 143 5.73 -6.20 -13.72
C LYS A 143 6.81 -5.10 -13.63
N GLY A 144 8.02 -5.43 -13.18
CA GLY A 144 9.13 -4.48 -13.01
C GLY A 144 8.92 -3.50 -11.85
N ILE A 145 8.10 -3.87 -10.86
CA ILE A 145 7.78 -3.04 -9.71
C ILE A 145 8.64 -3.47 -8.53
N VAL A 146 9.32 -2.52 -7.90
CA VAL A 146 10.13 -2.76 -6.70
C VAL A 146 9.22 -3.19 -5.55
N SER A 147 9.52 -4.34 -4.96
CA SER A 147 8.97 -4.71 -3.66
C SER A 147 9.93 -4.32 -2.54
N ILE A 148 9.41 -3.87 -1.41
CA ILE A 148 10.18 -3.69 -0.18
C ILE A 148 9.74 -4.79 0.78
N CYS A 149 10.69 -5.46 1.44
CA CYS A 149 10.38 -6.50 2.40
C CYS A 149 11.30 -6.45 3.62
N LEU A 150 10.86 -7.08 4.71
CA LEU A 150 11.65 -7.20 5.92
C LEU A 150 12.71 -8.31 5.75
N ARG A 151 13.99 -7.98 5.95
CA ARG A 151 15.10 -8.92 5.95
C ARG A 151 15.70 -9.05 7.36
N GLY A 152 15.98 -10.30 7.75
CA GLY A 152 16.57 -10.61 9.06
C GLY A 152 15.74 -10.16 10.27
N GLY A 153 14.45 -9.86 10.07
CA GLY A 153 13.54 -9.40 11.12
C GLY A 153 13.80 -7.98 11.64
N LYS A 154 14.71 -7.22 11.04
CA LYS A 154 15.18 -5.93 11.60
C LYS A 154 15.28 -4.78 10.60
N ARG A 155 15.39 -5.05 9.29
CA ARG A 155 15.65 -4.03 8.26
C ARG A 155 14.74 -4.19 7.06
N LEU A 156 14.38 -3.07 6.44
CA LEU A 156 13.71 -3.08 5.14
C LEU A 156 14.73 -3.03 4.00
N GLU A 157 14.49 -3.82 2.96
CA GLU A 157 15.32 -3.87 1.77
C GLU A 157 14.47 -3.92 0.50
N GLU A 158 14.98 -3.32 -0.58
CA GLU A 158 14.39 -3.41 -1.91
C GLU A 158 14.67 -4.78 -2.53
N ALA A 159 13.67 -5.35 -3.19
CA ALA A 159 13.73 -6.60 -3.92
C ALA A 159 12.99 -6.45 -5.26
N TRP A 160 13.60 -6.99 -6.30
CA TRP A 160 13.13 -6.94 -7.69
C TRP A 160 12.52 -8.26 -8.14
#